data_AF-A0A4D6LR14-F1
#
_entry.id   AF-A0A4D6LR14-F1
#
_cell.length_a   1.000
_cell.length_b   1.000
_cell.length_c   1.000
_cell.angle_alpha   90.00
_cell.angle_beta   90.00
_cell.angle_gamma   90.00
#
_symmetry.space_group_name_H-M   'P 1'
#
loop_
_entity.id
_entity.type
_entity.pdbx_description
1 polymer ?
#
loop_
_entity_poly.entity_id
_entity_poly.type
_entity_poly.pdbx_seq_one_letter_code
_entity_poly.pdbx_strand_id
1 'polypeptide(L)'
;MESKNSILVKLLLLLHYVSLFCASQDFDFFYFVQQWPGSYCDTQKKCCYPTSGKPDADFGIHGLWPNYNDGSYPSNCDPNNPFNPSQISDLTSSLQSNWPTLACPSGDGMTFWSHEWSKHGTCSESVLKQHDYFEAALSLRKKANLLQALTSAAIKNHTNPKNVKMESKNSILVKLLLLLHYVSLFCASQDFDFFYFVQQWPGSYCDTQKKCCYPTSGKPDADFGIHGLWPNYNDGSYPSNCDPNNPFNPSQISDLTSSLQSNWPTLACPSGDGMTFWSHEWSKHGTCSESVLKQHDYFEAALSLRKKANLLQALTSAGIEPNGESYSLSSIKGAIKDAIGYTPFIECNVDSSGNSQLYQVYLCVNSSGSDFIECSVFPRGKCGSDIEKQASKMKLNFCIISKLLILQCLSVACLSQDFDFFYFVQQWPGAYCDTRQSCCYPKTGKPSADFSIHGLWPNYNDGSWPSNCDPDSVFDKSQISELISSMEKEWPSLSCPSSNGMRFWSHEWEKHGTCAQSELDQTEYFEATLKLKKKLNLLKVLNNAGIQPDDEFYTLNSIINAIKEGTGFTPGIECNRDSAHNSQLYQVYMCVDTSGSDFIECPLLPKGKCGEQVQFPKF
;
A
#
# COMPACT_ATOMS: atom_id res chain seq x y z
N MET A 1 38.60 34.85 -43.81
CA MET A 1 38.40 34.46 -42.38
C MET A 1 36.91 34.52 -42.03
N GLU A 2 36.06 33.97 -42.90
CA GLU A 2 34.60 34.03 -42.79
C GLU A 2 34.09 32.66 -43.26
N SER A 3 33.74 31.78 -42.33
CA SER A 3 32.79 30.67 -42.59
C SER A 3 32.54 29.80 -41.35
N LYS A 4 33.35 29.87 -40.30
CA LYS A 4 33.17 29.03 -39.09
C LYS A 4 32.22 29.62 -38.02
N ASN A 5 31.88 30.90 -38.08
CA ASN A 5 30.96 31.54 -37.11
C ASN A 5 29.46 31.46 -37.49
N SER A 6 29.09 30.96 -38.67
CA SER A 6 27.68 30.92 -39.09
C SER A 6 26.93 29.66 -38.59
N ILE A 7 27.64 28.54 -38.42
CA ILE A 7 27.02 27.27 -38.02
C ILE A 7 26.80 27.23 -36.51
N LEU A 8 27.73 27.75 -35.71
CA LEU A 8 27.60 27.80 -34.25
C LEU A 8 26.47 28.73 -33.80
N VAL A 9 26.29 29.87 -34.49
CA VAL A 9 25.20 30.82 -34.21
C VAL A 9 23.83 30.27 -34.66
N LYS A 10 23.77 29.49 -35.74
CA LYS A 10 22.54 28.80 -36.17
C LYS A 10 22.18 27.61 -35.27
N LEU A 11 23.16 26.91 -34.69
CA LEU A 11 22.91 25.84 -33.71
C LEU A 11 22.45 26.39 -32.36
N LEU A 12 23.03 27.51 -31.90
CA LEU A 12 22.63 28.20 -30.67
C LEU A 12 21.24 28.85 -30.76
N LEU A 13 20.83 29.29 -31.96
CA LEU A 13 19.47 29.78 -32.22
C LEU A 13 18.44 28.64 -32.33
N LEU A 14 18.80 27.45 -32.84
CA LEU A 14 17.92 26.29 -32.76
C LEU A 14 17.75 25.78 -31.32
N LEU A 15 18.82 25.84 -30.51
CA LEU A 15 18.76 25.46 -29.09
C LEU A 15 18.00 26.47 -28.21
N HIS A 16 17.87 27.73 -28.64
CA HIS A 16 16.99 28.72 -28.00
C HIS A 16 15.53 28.65 -28.48
N TYR A 17 15.24 27.96 -29.59
CA TYR A 17 13.87 27.77 -30.08
C TYR A 17 13.25 26.42 -29.70
N VAL A 18 14.05 25.41 -29.32
CA VAL A 18 13.55 24.12 -28.79
C VAL A 18 13.38 24.15 -27.26
N SER A 19 13.81 25.22 -26.60
CA SER A 19 13.64 25.44 -25.16
C SER A 19 12.44 26.34 -24.80
N LEU A 20 11.60 26.71 -25.76
CA LEU A 20 10.27 27.28 -25.53
C LEU A 20 9.22 26.37 -26.17
N PHE A 21 8.21 26.00 -25.40
CA PHE A 21 7.16 25.00 -25.68
C PHE A 21 7.52 23.53 -25.35
N CYS A 22 8.10 23.30 -24.18
CA CYS A 22 7.51 22.29 -23.32
C CYS A 22 6.62 23.08 -22.35
N ALA A 23 5.33 23.23 -22.67
CA ALA A 23 4.38 23.62 -21.64
C ALA A 23 4.43 22.50 -20.61
N SER A 24 4.92 22.78 -19.40
CA SER A 24 4.77 21.86 -18.29
C SER A 24 3.30 21.53 -18.19
N GLN A 25 2.96 20.25 -18.24
CA GLN A 25 1.60 19.85 -17.91
C GLN A 25 1.45 20.12 -16.41
N ASP A 26 0.64 21.12 -16.04
CA ASP A 26 0.58 21.65 -14.67
C ASP A 26 -0.16 20.71 -13.69
N PHE A 27 -0.54 19.50 -14.12
CA PHE A 27 -1.17 18.43 -13.33
C PHE A 27 -1.12 17.09 -14.10
N ASP A 28 -1.28 15.97 -13.38
CA ASP A 28 -1.18 14.60 -13.93
C ASP A 28 -2.54 14.01 -14.36
N PHE A 29 -3.59 14.22 -13.56
CA PHE A 29 -4.94 13.68 -13.82
C PHE A 29 -6.04 14.56 -13.20
N PHE A 30 -7.31 14.25 -13.51
CA PHE A 30 -8.46 14.87 -12.85
C PHE A 30 -9.17 13.89 -11.91
N TYR A 31 -9.47 14.30 -10.68
CA TYR A 31 -10.56 13.71 -9.91
C TYR A 31 -11.90 14.24 -10.41
N PHE A 32 -12.75 13.36 -10.93
CA PHE A 32 -14.16 13.66 -11.18
C PHE A 32 -14.98 13.23 -9.95
N VAL A 33 -15.38 14.21 -9.14
CA VAL A 33 -16.02 13.98 -7.85
C VAL A 33 -17.52 14.14 -7.98
N GLN A 34 -18.26 13.13 -7.55
CA GLN A 34 -19.72 13.15 -7.50
C GLN A 34 -20.21 13.12 -6.05
N GLN A 35 -21.32 13.79 -5.77
CA GLN A 35 -21.91 13.92 -4.45
C GLN A 35 -23.38 13.51 -4.47
N TRP A 36 -23.77 12.73 -3.47
CA TRP A 36 -25.17 12.41 -3.23
C TRP A 36 -25.83 13.52 -2.40
N PRO A 37 -26.86 14.23 -2.92
CA PRO A 37 -27.50 15.32 -2.20
C PRO A 37 -28.12 14.88 -0.87
N GLY A 38 -28.61 13.63 -0.79
CA GLY A 38 -29.25 13.10 0.41
C GLY A 38 -28.32 13.05 1.62
N SER A 39 -27.09 12.55 1.46
CA SER A 39 -26.14 12.42 2.57
C SER A 39 -25.49 13.75 2.91
N TYR A 40 -25.30 14.64 1.93
CA TYR A 40 -24.82 16.00 2.19
C TYR A 40 -25.81 16.77 3.08
N CYS A 41 -27.10 16.66 2.79
CA CYS A 41 -28.17 17.36 3.50
C CYS A 41 -28.65 16.66 4.79
N ASP A 42 -28.14 15.46 5.10
CA ASP A 42 -28.41 14.70 6.34
C ASP A 42 -27.31 14.89 7.42
N THR A 43 -26.49 15.93 7.28
CA THR A 43 -25.47 16.33 8.27
C THR A 43 -25.96 17.45 9.17
N GLN A 44 -25.28 17.72 10.29
CA GLN A 44 -25.59 18.85 11.19
C GLN A 44 -25.40 20.25 10.53
N LYS A 45 -24.92 20.32 9.29
CA LYS A 45 -24.76 21.58 8.53
C LYS A 45 -26.06 21.93 7.80
N LYS A 46 -26.43 23.22 7.77
CA LYS A 46 -27.58 23.69 7.00
C LYS A 46 -27.33 23.45 5.50
N CYS A 47 -28.19 22.66 4.87
CA CYS A 47 -28.24 22.47 3.41
C CYS A 47 -29.35 23.35 2.81
N CYS A 48 -29.06 23.96 1.65
CA CYS A 48 -29.98 24.78 0.90
C CYS A 48 -30.07 24.24 -0.52
N TYR A 49 -31.28 24.14 -1.08
CA TYR A 49 -31.44 23.76 -2.48
C TYR A 49 -31.22 24.97 -3.40
N PRO A 50 -30.75 24.76 -4.64
CA PRO A 50 -30.69 25.80 -5.66
C PRO A 50 -32.03 26.51 -5.85
N THR A 51 -31.99 27.74 -6.37
CA THR A 51 -33.21 28.51 -6.70
C THR A 51 -34.06 27.84 -7.78
N SER A 52 -33.46 26.98 -8.61
CA SER A 52 -34.15 26.13 -9.58
C SER A 52 -34.96 24.98 -8.94
N GLY A 53 -34.82 24.75 -7.65
CA GLY A 53 -35.54 23.72 -6.89
C GLY A 53 -34.63 22.62 -6.35
N LYS A 54 -35.26 21.65 -5.68
CA LYS A 54 -34.56 20.46 -5.15
C LYS A 54 -34.04 19.61 -6.32
N PRO A 55 -32.74 19.28 -6.37
CA PRO A 55 -32.19 18.39 -7.40
C PRO A 55 -32.82 16.99 -7.33
N ASP A 56 -32.78 16.27 -8.44
CA ASP A 56 -33.22 14.88 -8.49
C ASP A 56 -32.44 14.01 -7.49
N ALA A 57 -33.04 12.90 -7.06
CA ALA A 57 -32.40 11.92 -6.19
C ALA A 57 -31.36 11.10 -6.98
N ASP A 58 -30.35 11.79 -7.49
CA ASP A 58 -29.24 11.25 -8.26
C ASP A 58 -27.93 11.93 -7.78
N PHE A 59 -26.78 11.32 -8.09
CA PHE A 59 -25.48 11.92 -7.83
C PHE A 59 -25.31 13.19 -8.67
N GLY A 60 -25.00 14.31 -8.05
CA GLY A 60 -24.56 15.52 -8.73
C GLY A 60 -23.03 15.54 -8.86
N ILE A 61 -22.51 16.32 -9.79
CA ILE A 61 -21.09 16.71 -9.81
C ILE A 61 -20.83 17.55 -8.56
N HIS A 62 -19.73 17.26 -7.89
CA HIS A 62 -19.16 18.08 -6.84
C HIS A 62 -17.98 18.89 -7.37
N GLY A 63 -17.12 18.26 -8.19
CA GLY A 63 -15.86 18.85 -8.63
C GLY A 63 -15.23 18.11 -9.82
N LEU A 64 -14.41 18.83 -10.60
CA LEU A 64 -13.46 18.26 -11.55
C LEU A 64 -12.08 18.84 -11.24
N TRP A 65 -11.24 18.12 -10.50
CA TRP A 65 -10.05 18.70 -9.86
C TRP A 65 -8.76 18.16 -10.45
N PRO A 66 -7.88 19.03 -11.01
CA PRO A 66 -6.53 18.66 -11.38
C PRO A 66 -5.74 18.17 -10.16
N ASN A 67 -4.94 17.11 -10.32
CA ASN A 67 -4.18 16.48 -9.24
C ASN A 67 -2.82 15.96 -9.74
N TYR A 68 -1.88 15.84 -8.80
CA TYR A 68 -0.56 15.22 -9.03
C TYR A 68 -0.52 13.78 -8.52
N ASN A 69 0.39 12.98 -9.07
CA ASN A 69 0.63 11.59 -8.68
C ASN A 69 1.16 11.42 -7.25
N ASP A 70 1.68 12.50 -6.63
CA ASP A 70 2.13 12.51 -5.24
C ASP A 70 0.98 12.75 -4.23
N GLY A 71 -0.25 12.91 -4.72
CA GLY A 71 -1.45 13.17 -3.92
C GLY A 71 -1.69 14.64 -3.60
N SER A 72 -0.77 15.55 -3.97
CA SER A 72 -1.00 16.99 -3.89
C SER A 72 -1.88 17.49 -5.07
N TYR A 73 -2.32 18.75 -5.02
CA TYR A 73 -3.13 19.34 -6.09
C TYR A 73 -2.79 20.81 -6.31
N PRO A 74 -2.75 21.27 -7.57
CA PRO A 74 -2.64 22.69 -7.86
C PRO A 74 -3.94 23.42 -7.51
N SER A 75 -3.82 24.67 -7.09
CA SER A 75 -5.01 25.51 -6.85
C SER A 75 -4.74 26.99 -7.10
N ASN A 76 -5.77 27.71 -7.55
CA ASN A 76 -5.73 29.16 -7.82
C ASN A 76 -4.62 29.56 -8.82
N CYS A 77 -4.49 28.81 -9.92
CA CYS A 77 -3.32 28.88 -10.79
C CYS A 77 -3.27 30.11 -11.70
N ASP A 78 -4.42 30.66 -12.08
CA ASP A 78 -4.48 31.93 -12.82
C ASP A 78 -5.49 32.91 -12.20
N PRO A 79 -5.04 33.77 -11.27
CA PRO A 79 -5.88 34.83 -10.70
C PRO A 79 -6.33 35.89 -11.73
N ASN A 80 -5.70 35.98 -12.90
CA ASN A 80 -6.02 36.96 -13.93
C ASN A 80 -7.05 36.45 -14.95
N ASN A 81 -7.47 35.18 -14.85
CA ASN A 81 -8.52 34.60 -15.67
C ASN A 81 -9.79 34.31 -14.84
N PRO A 82 -10.52 35.35 -14.41
CA PRO A 82 -11.70 35.18 -13.58
C PRO A 82 -12.83 34.48 -14.37
N PHE A 83 -13.68 33.77 -13.63
CA PHE A 83 -14.85 33.11 -14.18
C PHE A 83 -15.74 34.10 -14.95
N ASN A 84 -16.02 33.79 -16.21
CA ASN A 84 -16.90 34.56 -17.07
C ASN A 84 -18.22 33.79 -17.34
N PRO A 85 -19.35 34.19 -16.73
CA PRO A 85 -20.64 33.51 -16.93
C PRO A 85 -21.09 33.45 -18.39
N SER A 86 -20.70 34.42 -19.24
CA SER A 86 -21.12 34.42 -20.64
C SER A 86 -20.52 33.25 -21.43
N GLN A 87 -19.37 32.71 -20.99
CA GLN A 87 -18.72 31.57 -21.63
C GLN A 87 -19.40 30.24 -21.34
N ILE A 88 -20.35 30.16 -20.41
CA ILE A 88 -21.06 28.90 -20.08
C ILE A 88 -22.58 29.05 -20.17
N SER A 89 -23.07 30.10 -20.82
CA SER A 89 -24.50 30.42 -20.89
C SER A 89 -25.34 29.29 -21.50
N ASP A 90 -24.76 28.56 -22.47
CA ASP A 90 -25.33 27.38 -23.12
C ASP A 90 -25.32 26.14 -22.22
N LEU A 91 -24.35 26.05 -21.30
CA LEU A 91 -24.22 24.95 -20.34
C LEU A 91 -25.05 25.15 -19.06
N THR A 92 -25.51 26.37 -18.79
CA THR A 92 -26.08 26.78 -17.49
C THR A 92 -27.20 25.88 -17.01
N SER A 93 -28.19 25.57 -17.86
CA SER A 93 -29.30 24.68 -17.46
C SER A 93 -28.82 23.26 -17.14
N SER A 94 -27.82 22.76 -17.86
CA SER A 94 -27.22 21.44 -17.58
C SER A 94 -26.45 21.46 -16.27
N LEU A 95 -25.69 22.51 -15.99
CA LEU A 95 -24.96 22.69 -14.74
C LEU A 95 -25.90 22.84 -13.54
N GLN A 96 -27.04 23.52 -13.66
CA GLN A 96 -28.02 23.60 -12.57
C GLN A 96 -28.59 22.24 -12.18
N SER A 97 -28.83 21.37 -13.17
CA SER A 97 -29.35 20.03 -12.94
C SER A 97 -28.27 19.06 -12.46
N ASN A 98 -27.06 19.15 -13.00
CA ASN A 98 -26.03 18.13 -12.82
C ASN A 98 -24.89 18.55 -11.89
N TRP A 99 -24.68 19.83 -11.62
CA TRP A 99 -23.65 20.37 -10.71
C TRP A 99 -24.27 21.41 -9.75
N PRO A 100 -25.32 21.04 -8.99
CA PRO A 100 -26.05 21.98 -8.14
C PRO A 100 -25.23 22.42 -6.93
N THR A 101 -25.39 23.69 -6.52
CA THR A 101 -24.89 24.13 -5.21
C THR A 101 -25.85 23.71 -4.11
N LEU A 102 -25.33 23.11 -3.04
CA LEU A 102 -26.10 22.74 -1.84
C LEU A 102 -25.76 23.64 -0.63
N ALA A 103 -24.92 24.65 -0.85
CA ALA A 103 -24.46 25.58 0.18
C ALA A 103 -25.55 26.61 0.53
N CYS A 104 -25.58 27.05 1.79
CA CYS A 104 -26.46 28.12 2.24
C CYS A 104 -25.75 29.49 2.25
N PRO A 105 -26.45 30.59 1.87
CA PRO A 105 -27.84 30.65 1.40
C PRO A 105 -28.04 30.08 -0.01
N SER A 106 -29.27 29.70 -0.37
CA SER A 106 -29.63 29.24 -1.72
C SER A 106 -29.14 30.20 -2.80
N GLY A 107 -28.55 29.65 -3.87
CA GLY A 107 -28.05 30.40 -5.02
C GLY A 107 -28.42 29.74 -6.35
N ASP A 108 -28.12 30.44 -7.45
CA ASP A 108 -28.34 29.99 -8.83
C ASP A 108 -27.19 29.12 -9.39
N GLY A 109 -26.13 28.92 -8.59
CA GLY A 109 -24.93 28.16 -8.93
C GLY A 109 -23.73 29.02 -9.34
N MET A 110 -23.91 30.29 -9.72
CA MET A 110 -22.84 31.11 -10.31
C MET A 110 -21.66 31.33 -9.37
N THR A 111 -21.90 31.66 -8.11
CA THR A 111 -20.84 31.82 -7.10
C THR A 111 -20.06 30.52 -6.89
N PHE A 112 -20.75 29.39 -6.94
CA PHE A 112 -20.14 28.09 -6.74
C PHE A 112 -19.29 27.67 -7.95
N TRP A 113 -19.80 27.78 -9.17
CA TRP A 113 -18.99 27.50 -10.37
C TRP A 113 -17.86 28.51 -10.54
N SER A 114 -18.04 29.76 -10.11
CA SER A 114 -16.94 30.73 -10.03
C SER A 114 -15.84 30.25 -9.10
N HIS A 115 -16.18 29.65 -7.95
CA HIS A 115 -15.21 29.07 -7.02
C HIS A 115 -14.49 27.85 -7.62
N GLU A 116 -15.24 26.92 -8.20
CA GLU A 116 -14.68 25.73 -8.85
C GLU A 116 -13.74 26.11 -10.00
N TRP A 117 -14.13 27.09 -10.83
CA TRP A 117 -13.26 27.61 -11.87
C TRP A 117 -12.01 28.28 -11.29
N SER A 118 -12.17 29.25 -10.37
CA SER A 118 -11.02 30.00 -9.85
C SER A 118 -10.02 29.12 -9.13
N LYS A 119 -10.50 28.14 -8.36
CA LYS A 119 -9.66 27.29 -7.52
C LYS A 119 -9.08 26.11 -8.29
N HIS A 120 -9.85 25.49 -9.18
CA HIS A 120 -9.47 24.24 -9.83
C HIS A 120 -9.38 24.37 -11.35
N GLY A 121 -10.38 24.98 -12.00
CA GLY A 121 -10.41 25.10 -13.45
C GLY A 121 -9.26 25.89 -14.06
N THR A 122 -8.82 26.99 -13.42
CA THR A 122 -7.67 27.79 -13.87
C THR A 122 -6.36 27.00 -13.93
N CYS A 123 -6.25 25.91 -13.17
CA CYS A 123 -5.09 25.01 -13.18
C CYS A 123 -5.07 24.06 -14.38
N SER A 124 -6.11 24.08 -15.22
CA SER A 124 -6.21 23.23 -16.41
C SER A 124 -6.23 23.99 -17.72
N GLU A 125 -5.94 25.29 -17.71
CA GLU A 125 -6.07 26.15 -18.89
C GLU A 125 -5.17 25.79 -20.07
N SER A 126 -4.11 25.03 -19.83
CA SER A 126 -3.25 24.48 -20.87
C SER A 126 -3.99 23.45 -21.74
N VAL A 127 -5.06 22.84 -21.24
CA VAL A 127 -5.81 21.78 -21.93
C VAL A 127 -7.32 22.00 -22.02
N LEU A 128 -7.94 22.67 -21.04
CA LEU A 128 -9.37 22.95 -20.99
C LEU A 128 -9.58 24.43 -20.68
N LYS A 129 -10.17 25.17 -21.64
CA LYS A 129 -10.67 26.52 -21.35
C LYS A 129 -11.96 26.44 -20.55
N GLN A 130 -12.44 27.57 -20.01
CA GLN A 130 -13.56 27.57 -19.07
C GLN A 130 -14.79 26.81 -19.57
N HIS A 131 -15.24 27.08 -20.80
CA HIS A 131 -16.35 26.35 -21.39
C HIS A 131 -16.07 24.84 -21.44
N ASP A 132 -14.93 24.44 -22.02
CA ASP A 132 -14.54 23.03 -22.17
C ASP A 132 -14.40 22.30 -20.82
N TYR A 133 -13.96 23.00 -19.76
CA TYR A 133 -13.85 22.45 -18.42
C TYR A 133 -15.21 22.04 -17.85
N PHE A 134 -16.20 22.93 -17.96
CA PHE A 134 -17.57 22.64 -17.52
C PHE A 134 -18.26 21.62 -18.43
N GLU A 135 -18.02 21.68 -19.74
CA GLU A 135 -18.54 20.69 -20.69
C GLU A 135 -17.95 19.30 -20.43
N ALA A 136 -16.65 19.20 -20.15
CA ALA A 136 -15.98 17.94 -19.80
C ALA A 136 -16.58 17.32 -18.53
N ALA A 137 -16.80 18.12 -17.48
CA ALA A 137 -17.45 17.64 -16.27
C ALA A 137 -18.88 17.13 -16.52
N LEU A 138 -19.68 17.84 -17.33
CA LEU A 138 -21.02 17.39 -17.74
C LEU A 138 -20.98 16.12 -18.59
N SER A 139 -19.99 15.99 -19.48
CA SER A 139 -19.78 14.80 -20.31
C SER A 139 -19.41 13.58 -19.46
N LEU A 140 -18.51 13.76 -18.48
CA LEU A 140 -18.15 12.73 -17.51
C LEU A 140 -19.34 12.31 -16.68
N ARG A 141 -20.18 13.25 -16.23
CA ARG A 141 -21.43 12.93 -15.49
C ARG A 141 -22.41 12.08 -16.28
N LYS A 142 -22.52 12.31 -17.59
CA LYS A 142 -23.36 11.49 -18.48
C LYS A 142 -22.80 10.08 -18.66
N LYS A 143 -21.47 9.94 -18.73
CA LYS A 143 -20.79 8.64 -18.88
C LYS A 143 -20.78 7.84 -17.58
N ALA A 144 -20.51 8.50 -16.45
CA ALA A 144 -20.45 7.91 -15.12
C ALA A 144 -21.82 7.98 -14.41
N ASN A 145 -22.86 7.42 -15.03
CA ASN A 145 -24.21 7.40 -14.49
C ASN A 145 -24.31 6.38 -13.33
N LEU A 146 -23.89 6.82 -12.14
CA LEU A 146 -23.80 5.97 -10.95
C LEU A 146 -25.17 5.41 -10.54
N LEU A 147 -26.23 6.21 -10.58
CA LEU A 147 -27.57 5.72 -10.24
C LEU A 147 -28.05 4.65 -11.22
N GLN A 148 -27.80 4.81 -12.52
CA GLN A 148 -28.11 3.78 -13.51
C GLN A 148 -27.27 2.52 -13.29
N ALA A 149 -25.98 2.64 -12.98
CA ALA A 149 -25.12 1.50 -12.70
C ALA A 149 -25.60 0.73 -11.45
N LEU A 150 -25.93 1.45 -10.38
CA LEU A 150 -26.45 0.88 -9.13
C LEU A 150 -27.84 0.24 -9.32
N THR A 151 -28.74 0.88 -10.07
CA THR A 151 -30.08 0.32 -10.36
C THR A 151 -30.03 -0.84 -11.34
N SER A 152 -29.13 -0.83 -12.33
CA SER A 152 -28.95 -1.93 -13.28
C SER A 152 -28.33 -3.16 -12.60
N ALA A 153 -27.43 -2.95 -11.63
CA ALA A 153 -26.95 -4.01 -10.74
C ALA A 153 -28.09 -4.59 -9.88
N ALA A 154 -29.00 -3.76 -9.38
CA ALA A 154 -30.18 -4.22 -8.64
C ALA A 154 -31.18 -5.00 -9.52
N ILE A 155 -31.36 -4.63 -10.80
CA ILE A 155 -32.28 -5.31 -11.73
C ILE A 155 -31.73 -6.66 -12.21
N LYS A 156 -30.42 -6.76 -12.47
CA LYS A 156 -29.76 -8.05 -12.85
C LYS A 156 -29.95 -9.13 -11.79
N ASN A 157 -30.11 -8.76 -10.52
CA ASN A 157 -30.36 -9.67 -9.42
C ASN A 157 -31.83 -10.14 -9.31
N HIS A 158 -32.75 -9.59 -10.11
CA HIS A 158 -34.19 -9.87 -10.02
C HIS A 158 -34.82 -10.62 -11.21
N THR A 159 -34.06 -11.05 -12.22
CA THR A 159 -34.62 -11.79 -13.37
C THR A 159 -34.23 -13.27 -13.40
N ASN A 160 -35.05 -14.12 -12.75
CA ASN A 160 -35.26 -15.51 -13.17
C ASN A 160 -36.72 -15.93 -12.91
N PRO A 161 -37.60 -15.95 -13.92
CA PRO A 161 -39.03 -16.17 -13.70
C PRO A 161 -39.42 -17.62 -14.03
N LYS A 162 -39.56 -18.49 -13.03
CA LYS A 162 -40.40 -19.71 -13.17
C LYS A 162 -41.15 -20.08 -11.89
N ASN A 163 -42.48 -19.98 -12.00
CA ASN A 163 -43.52 -20.72 -11.28
C ASN A 163 -43.63 -20.62 -9.76
N VAL A 164 -44.56 -19.77 -9.27
CA VAL A 164 -45.45 -20.16 -8.16
C VAL A 164 -46.85 -19.57 -8.39
N LYS A 165 -47.85 -20.44 -8.47
CA LYS A 165 -49.30 -20.11 -8.51
C LYS A 165 -49.75 -19.53 -7.16
N MET A 166 -50.71 -18.61 -7.23
CA MET A 166 -51.49 -18.09 -6.10
C MET A 166 -52.08 -19.20 -5.21
N GLU A 167 -52.00 -19.04 -3.88
CA GLU A 167 -53.20 -18.87 -3.03
C GLU A 167 -52.87 -18.46 -1.57
N SER A 168 -53.36 -17.26 -1.21
CA SER A 168 -54.11 -16.90 0.02
C SER A 168 -53.70 -17.40 1.42
N LYS A 169 -53.41 -16.40 2.28
CA LYS A 169 -53.59 -16.30 3.75
C LYS A 169 -52.62 -17.06 4.66
N ASN A 170 -51.47 -16.43 4.95
CA ASN A 170 -50.90 -16.30 6.31
C ASN A 170 -49.67 -15.37 6.28
N SER A 171 -49.94 -14.05 6.25
CA SER A 171 -48.99 -12.99 5.90
C SER A 171 -48.02 -12.54 7.01
N ILE A 172 -47.93 -13.23 8.15
CA ILE A 172 -47.10 -12.72 9.27
C ILE A 172 -45.97 -13.69 9.64
N LEU A 173 -46.23 -15.00 9.65
CA LEU A 173 -45.19 -16.00 9.99
C LEU A 173 -44.16 -16.19 8.86
N VAL A 174 -44.60 -16.13 7.60
CA VAL A 174 -43.70 -16.19 6.43
C VAL A 174 -42.87 -14.91 6.30
N LYS A 175 -43.41 -13.74 6.68
CA LYS A 175 -42.63 -12.50 6.72
C LYS A 175 -41.55 -12.52 7.80
N LEU A 176 -41.81 -13.17 8.93
CA LEU A 176 -40.82 -13.32 10.02
C LEU A 176 -39.72 -14.35 9.67
N LEU A 177 -40.10 -15.47 9.04
CA LEU A 177 -39.15 -16.49 8.55
C LEU A 177 -38.33 -16.02 7.34
N LEU A 178 -38.93 -15.19 6.48
CA LEU A 178 -38.23 -14.49 5.42
C LEU A 178 -37.29 -13.43 6.01
N LEU A 179 -37.71 -12.64 7.01
CA LEU A 179 -36.80 -11.69 7.69
C LEU A 179 -35.60 -12.41 8.34
N LEU A 180 -35.80 -13.60 8.89
CA LEU A 180 -34.73 -14.44 9.46
C LEU A 180 -33.85 -15.12 8.40
N HIS A 181 -34.32 -15.30 7.16
CA HIS A 181 -33.49 -15.70 6.00
C HIS A 181 -32.88 -14.52 5.25
N TYR A 182 -33.41 -13.30 5.41
CA TYR A 182 -32.88 -12.07 4.81
C TYR A 182 -31.70 -11.48 5.61
N VAL A 183 -31.42 -11.98 6.82
CA VAL A 183 -30.26 -11.57 7.64
C VAL A 183 -29.03 -12.47 7.41
N SER A 184 -29.12 -13.51 6.57
CA SER A 184 -28.01 -14.42 6.27
C SER A 184 -27.51 -14.39 4.81
N LEU A 185 -27.98 -13.45 3.98
CA LEU A 185 -27.28 -13.09 2.74
C LEU A 185 -26.36 -11.90 3.04
N PHE A 186 -25.22 -12.22 3.66
CA PHE A 186 -24.03 -11.40 3.54
C PHE A 186 -23.84 -11.13 2.04
N CYS A 187 -24.00 -9.88 1.62
CA CYS A 187 -23.20 -9.41 0.49
C CYS A 187 -21.76 -9.65 0.92
N ALA A 188 -21.10 -10.64 0.32
CA ALA A 188 -19.65 -10.65 0.25
C ALA A 188 -19.28 -9.33 -0.43
N SER A 189 -18.83 -8.36 0.36
CA SER A 189 -17.98 -7.30 -0.16
C SER A 189 -16.87 -8.00 -0.95
N GLN A 190 -16.47 -7.51 -2.12
CA GLN A 190 -15.17 -7.93 -2.63
C GLN A 190 -14.14 -7.51 -1.57
N ASP A 191 -13.38 -8.48 -1.07
CA ASP A 191 -12.42 -8.29 0.03
C ASP A 191 -11.12 -7.60 -0.46
N PHE A 192 -11.08 -7.15 -1.73
CA PHE A 192 -9.97 -6.47 -2.39
C PHE A 192 -10.43 -5.80 -3.70
N ASP A 193 -9.62 -4.89 -4.26
CA ASP A 193 -9.98 -4.08 -5.43
C ASP A 193 -9.40 -4.60 -6.76
N PHE A 194 -8.16 -5.10 -6.76
CA PHE A 194 -7.46 -5.63 -7.93
C PHE A 194 -6.38 -6.63 -7.51
N PHE A 195 -5.72 -7.31 -8.44
CA PHE A 195 -4.53 -8.11 -8.14
C PHE A 195 -3.26 -7.48 -8.72
N TYR A 196 -2.16 -7.55 -7.98
CA TYR A 196 -0.84 -7.57 -8.60
C TYR A 196 -0.54 -8.98 -9.10
N PHE A 197 -0.32 -9.13 -10.40
CA PHE A 197 0.29 -10.31 -10.99
C PHE A 197 1.78 -10.09 -11.14
N VAL A 198 2.56 -10.86 -10.38
CA VAL A 198 4.00 -10.64 -10.20
C VAL A 198 4.78 -11.79 -10.79
N GLN A 199 5.72 -11.45 -11.66
CA GLN A 199 6.62 -12.40 -12.32
C GLN A 199 8.06 -12.03 -12.00
N GLN A 200 8.91 -13.03 -11.74
CA GLN A 200 10.30 -12.88 -11.34
C GLN A 200 11.26 -13.42 -12.40
N TRP A 201 12.40 -12.74 -12.60
CA TRP A 201 13.49 -13.25 -13.43
C TRP A 201 14.39 -14.19 -12.62
N PRO A 202 14.48 -15.49 -12.97
CA PRO A 202 15.24 -16.46 -12.18
C PRO A 202 16.75 -16.16 -12.14
N GLY A 203 17.29 -15.46 -13.15
CA GLY A 203 18.69 -15.02 -13.15
C GLY A 203 18.99 -14.08 -11.99
N SER A 204 18.16 -13.04 -11.85
CA SER A 204 18.33 -12.00 -10.82
C SER A 204 17.96 -12.46 -9.42
N TYR A 205 17.21 -13.56 -9.26
CA TYR A 205 17.07 -14.22 -7.96
C TYR A 205 18.37 -14.94 -7.55
N CYS A 206 19.03 -15.58 -8.52
CA CYS A 206 20.11 -16.55 -8.27
C CYS A 206 21.53 -15.99 -8.23
N ASP A 207 21.73 -14.72 -8.57
CA ASP A 207 23.07 -14.12 -8.72
C ASP A 207 23.38 -13.02 -7.68
N THR A 208 22.48 -12.87 -6.69
CA THR A 208 22.70 -12.08 -5.49
C THR A 208 23.69 -12.77 -4.54
N GLN A 209 23.98 -12.17 -3.38
CA GLN A 209 24.75 -12.83 -2.33
C GLN A 209 23.97 -13.95 -1.62
N LYS A 210 22.63 -13.98 -1.77
CA LYS A 210 21.77 -15.02 -1.19
C LYS A 210 21.95 -16.34 -1.95
N LYS A 211 21.81 -17.46 -1.25
CA LYS A 211 21.85 -18.79 -1.87
C LYS A 211 20.55 -19.03 -2.65
N CYS A 212 20.67 -19.53 -3.87
CA CYS A 212 19.54 -20.09 -4.61
C CYS A 212 19.74 -21.59 -4.88
N CYS A 213 18.63 -22.31 -4.95
CA CYS A 213 18.60 -23.73 -5.25
C CYS A 213 17.58 -23.98 -6.35
N TYR A 214 17.97 -24.69 -7.40
CA TYR A 214 17.01 -25.08 -8.44
C TYR A 214 16.01 -26.10 -7.89
N PRO A 215 14.77 -26.12 -8.42
CA PRO A 215 13.78 -27.13 -8.09
C PRO A 215 14.31 -28.56 -8.25
N THR A 216 13.66 -29.51 -7.58
CA THR A 216 13.95 -30.94 -7.75
C THR A 216 13.70 -31.43 -9.18
N SER A 217 12.90 -30.71 -9.97
CA SER A 217 12.70 -30.96 -11.41
C SER A 217 13.87 -30.48 -12.29
N GLY A 218 14.87 -29.78 -11.73
CA GLY A 218 16.04 -29.29 -12.43
C GLY A 218 16.05 -27.77 -12.59
N LYS A 219 17.01 -27.27 -13.39
CA LYS A 219 17.13 -25.83 -13.68
C LYS A 219 15.87 -25.35 -14.44
N PRO A 220 15.19 -24.30 -13.97
CA PRO A 220 14.05 -23.73 -14.69
C PRO A 220 14.44 -23.16 -16.05
N ASP A 221 13.45 -23.00 -16.92
CA ASP A 221 13.63 -22.33 -18.20
C ASP A 221 14.16 -20.90 -18.00
N ALA A 222 14.91 -20.40 -18.98
CA ALA A 222 15.42 -19.03 -18.99
C ALA A 222 14.32 -18.03 -19.37
N ASP A 223 13.21 -18.07 -18.64
CA ASP A 223 12.01 -17.25 -18.80
C ASP A 223 11.55 -16.77 -17.41
N PHE A 224 10.72 -15.73 -17.37
CA PHE A 224 10.14 -15.23 -16.12
C PHE A 224 9.32 -16.32 -15.44
N GLY A 225 9.53 -16.57 -14.15
CA GLY A 225 8.67 -17.43 -13.32
C GLY A 225 7.55 -16.62 -12.69
N ILE A 226 6.40 -17.23 -12.40
CA ILE A 226 5.40 -16.60 -11.54
C ILE A 226 5.98 -16.49 -10.12
N HIS A 227 5.76 -15.33 -9.48
CA HIS A 227 5.92 -15.18 -8.03
C HIS A 227 4.56 -15.30 -7.37
N GLY A 228 3.58 -14.51 -7.80
CA GLY A 228 2.22 -14.65 -7.29
C GLY A 228 1.15 -13.75 -7.91
N LEU A 229 -0.07 -13.94 -7.43
CA LEU A 229 -1.27 -13.20 -7.83
C LEU A 229 -1.91 -12.62 -6.56
N TRP A 230 -1.61 -11.37 -6.25
CA TRP A 230 -1.83 -10.82 -4.90
C TRP A 230 -3.00 -9.84 -4.87
N PRO A 231 -4.11 -10.17 -4.18
CA PRO A 231 -5.18 -9.22 -3.88
C PRO A 231 -4.63 -7.93 -3.27
N ASN A 232 -5.09 -6.77 -3.74
CA ASN A 232 -4.62 -5.46 -3.31
C ASN A 232 -5.77 -4.45 -3.27
N TYR A 233 -5.63 -3.42 -2.43
CA TYR A 233 -6.54 -2.28 -2.39
C TYR A 233 -5.99 -1.10 -3.18
N ASN A 234 -6.87 -0.22 -3.64
CA ASN A 234 -6.52 0.98 -4.41
C ASN A 234 -5.71 2.01 -3.59
N ASP A 235 -5.73 1.92 -2.26
CA ASP A 235 -4.92 2.79 -1.38
C ASP A 235 -3.47 2.31 -1.20
N GLY A 236 -3.10 1.20 -1.84
CA GLY A 236 -1.77 0.59 -1.77
C GLY A 236 -1.60 -0.42 -0.62
N SER A 237 -2.56 -0.52 0.29
CA SER A 237 -2.60 -1.62 1.28
C SER A 237 -3.11 -2.92 0.64
N TYR A 238 -2.97 -4.05 1.34
CA TYR A 238 -3.42 -5.35 0.83
C TYR A 238 -3.92 -6.26 1.95
N PRO A 239 -4.93 -7.12 1.67
CA PRO A 239 -5.34 -8.15 2.60
C PRO A 239 -4.34 -9.33 2.58
N SER A 240 -4.16 -10.00 3.72
CA SER A 240 -3.34 -11.21 3.79
C SER A 240 -3.83 -12.18 4.86
N ASN A 241 -3.57 -13.48 4.64
CA ASN A 241 -3.92 -14.57 5.55
C ASN A 241 -5.42 -14.58 5.93
N CYS A 242 -6.29 -14.48 4.92
CA CYS A 242 -7.70 -14.15 5.11
C CYS A 242 -8.55 -15.33 5.62
N ASP A 243 -8.22 -16.56 5.26
CA ASP A 243 -8.90 -17.75 5.78
C ASP A 243 -7.94 -18.83 6.30
N PRO A 244 -7.62 -18.82 7.61
CA PRO A 244 -6.82 -19.87 8.25
C PRO A 244 -7.48 -21.26 8.24
N ASN A 245 -8.79 -21.36 7.99
CA ASN A 245 -9.52 -22.64 7.96
C ASN A 245 -9.57 -23.25 6.56
N ASN A 246 -9.04 -22.58 5.54
CA ASN A 246 -8.93 -23.09 4.18
C ASN A 246 -7.47 -23.33 3.77
N PRO A 247 -6.78 -24.30 4.41
CA PRO A 247 -5.39 -24.57 4.10
C PRO A 247 -5.23 -25.12 2.68
N PHE A 248 -4.08 -24.84 2.08
CA PHE A 248 -3.70 -25.34 0.77
C PHE A 248 -3.89 -26.87 0.67
N ASN A 249 -4.63 -27.31 -0.33
CA ASN A 249 -4.91 -28.71 -0.60
C ASN A 249 -4.32 -29.13 -1.96
N PRO A 250 -3.17 -29.84 -2.00
CA PRO A 250 -2.51 -30.23 -3.24
C PRO A 250 -3.39 -31.04 -4.21
N SER A 251 -4.38 -31.78 -3.70
CA SER A 251 -5.28 -32.58 -4.56
C SER A 251 -6.13 -31.71 -5.48
N GLN A 252 -6.45 -30.47 -5.07
CA GLN A 252 -7.24 -29.54 -5.87
C GLN A 252 -6.48 -28.97 -7.06
N ILE A 253 -5.16 -29.14 -7.16
CA ILE A 253 -4.34 -28.60 -8.26
C ILE A 253 -3.50 -29.71 -8.94
N SER A 254 -3.89 -30.97 -8.74
CA SER A 254 -3.11 -32.12 -9.21
C SER A 254 -2.93 -32.13 -10.74
N ASP A 255 -3.92 -31.65 -11.48
CA ASP A 255 -3.91 -31.44 -12.93
C ASP A 255 -3.03 -30.25 -13.37
N LEU A 256 -2.85 -29.24 -12.51
CA LEU A 256 -2.03 -28.05 -12.78
C LEU A 256 -0.55 -28.24 -12.39
N THR A 257 -0.22 -29.28 -11.62
CA THR A 257 1.08 -29.42 -10.95
C THR A 257 2.27 -29.36 -11.94
N SER A 258 2.21 -30.07 -13.07
CA SER A 258 3.31 -30.02 -14.05
C SER A 258 3.50 -28.63 -14.67
N SER A 259 2.38 -27.93 -14.92
CA SER A 259 2.43 -26.54 -15.41
C SER A 259 3.03 -25.62 -14.36
N LEU A 260 2.64 -25.76 -13.08
CA LEU A 260 3.19 -24.96 -11.98
C LEU A 260 4.69 -25.22 -11.76
N GLN A 261 5.16 -26.47 -11.89
CA GLN A 261 6.60 -26.77 -11.78
C GLN A 261 7.46 -26.06 -12.83
N SER A 262 6.94 -25.90 -14.04
CA SER A 262 7.64 -25.19 -15.13
C SER A 262 7.47 -23.67 -15.02
N ASN A 263 6.28 -23.20 -14.64
CA ASN A 263 5.89 -21.80 -14.77
C ASN A 263 5.90 -21.00 -13.47
N TRP A 264 5.91 -21.67 -12.32
CA TRP A 264 5.93 -21.11 -10.97
C TRP A 264 6.95 -21.86 -10.07
N PRO A 265 8.23 -21.97 -10.50
CA PRO A 265 9.24 -22.73 -9.78
C PRO A 265 9.65 -22.03 -8.48
N THR A 266 9.99 -22.82 -7.46
CA THR A 266 10.69 -22.31 -6.27
C THR A 266 12.20 -22.23 -6.55
N LEU A 267 12.85 -21.18 -6.07
CA LEU A 267 14.31 -21.00 -6.13
C LEU A 267 14.95 -20.98 -4.73
N ALA A 268 14.14 -21.16 -3.69
CA ALA A 268 14.58 -21.16 -2.29
C ALA A 268 15.41 -22.43 -1.99
N CYS A 269 16.30 -22.31 -1.00
CA CYS A 269 17.10 -23.43 -0.51
C CYS A 269 16.52 -24.05 0.77
N PRO A 270 16.58 -25.38 0.93
CA PRO A 270 17.08 -26.38 -0.03
C PRO A 270 16.12 -26.57 -1.22
N SER A 271 16.60 -27.23 -2.29
CA SER A 271 15.80 -27.56 -3.48
C SER A 271 14.44 -28.18 -3.10
N GLY A 272 13.36 -27.55 -3.55
CA GLY A 272 11.98 -27.98 -3.33
C GLY A 272 11.25 -28.40 -4.61
N ASP A 273 10.07 -29.02 -4.45
CA ASP A 273 9.17 -29.41 -5.54
C ASP A 273 8.13 -28.33 -5.89
N GLY A 274 8.13 -27.20 -5.16
CA GLY A 274 7.21 -26.08 -5.30
C GLY A 274 6.05 -26.07 -4.30
N MET A 275 5.72 -27.21 -3.66
CA MET A 275 4.52 -27.31 -2.82
C MET A 275 4.52 -26.35 -1.63
N THR A 276 5.67 -26.17 -0.96
CA THR A 276 5.81 -25.20 0.13
C THR A 276 5.58 -23.77 -0.35
N PHE A 277 6.09 -23.43 -1.53
CA PHE A 277 5.94 -22.10 -2.10
C PHE A 277 4.49 -21.83 -2.50
N TRP A 278 3.84 -22.75 -3.21
CA TRP A 278 2.43 -22.61 -3.60
C TRP A 278 1.51 -22.60 -2.37
N SER A 279 1.83 -23.38 -1.33
CA SER A 279 1.11 -23.35 -0.06
C SER A 279 1.19 -21.98 0.61
N HIS A 280 2.37 -21.33 0.59
CA HIS A 280 2.55 -19.96 1.08
C HIS A 280 1.71 -18.97 0.29
N GLU A 281 1.83 -18.99 -1.04
CA GLU A 281 1.11 -18.08 -1.94
C GLU A 281 -0.41 -18.22 -1.78
N TRP A 282 -0.91 -19.46 -1.66
CA TRP A 282 -2.32 -19.69 -1.38
C TRP A 282 -2.71 -19.15 0.00
N SER A 283 -2.00 -19.56 1.05
CA SER A 283 -2.40 -19.22 2.43
C SER A 283 -2.36 -17.72 2.69
N LYS A 284 -1.33 -17.02 2.19
CA LYS A 284 -1.13 -15.59 2.40
C LYS A 284 -1.99 -14.74 1.47
N HIS A 285 -2.09 -15.09 0.19
CA HIS A 285 -2.73 -14.27 -0.84
C HIS A 285 -3.98 -14.90 -1.44
N GLY A 286 -3.92 -16.16 -1.85
CA GLY A 286 -5.04 -16.88 -2.47
C GLY A 286 -6.30 -16.92 -1.60
N THR A 287 -6.17 -17.14 -0.28
CA THR A 287 -7.30 -17.15 0.67
C THR A 287 -8.05 -15.80 0.72
N CYS A 288 -7.39 -14.70 0.35
CA CYS A 288 -8.00 -13.37 0.28
C CYS A 288 -8.80 -13.13 -1.00
N SER A 289 -8.75 -14.06 -1.95
CA SER A 289 -9.50 -14.01 -3.20
C SER A 289 -10.64 -15.03 -3.28
N GLU A 290 -10.93 -15.74 -2.19
CA GLU A 290 -11.89 -16.87 -2.19
C GLU A 290 -13.32 -16.51 -2.56
N SER A 291 -13.70 -15.24 -2.43
CA SER A 291 -14.99 -14.73 -2.91
C SER A 291 -15.11 -14.78 -4.43
N VAL A 292 -13.98 -14.91 -5.15
CA VAL A 292 -13.88 -14.89 -6.61
C VAL A 292 -13.15 -16.13 -7.17
N LEU A 293 -11.97 -16.45 -6.65
CA LEU A 293 -11.11 -17.54 -7.12
C LEU A 293 -10.94 -18.57 -6.01
N LYS A 294 -11.43 -19.79 -6.25
CA LYS A 294 -11.09 -20.93 -5.37
C LYS A 294 -9.67 -21.42 -5.70
N GLN A 295 -9.12 -22.31 -4.89
CA GLN A 295 -7.70 -22.69 -4.99
C GLN A 295 -7.30 -23.12 -6.41
N HIS A 296 -8.05 -24.01 -7.05
CA HIS A 296 -7.76 -24.41 -8.44
C HIS A 296 -7.78 -23.20 -9.39
N ASP A 297 -8.86 -22.41 -9.37
CA ASP A 297 -9.04 -21.22 -10.22
C ASP A 297 -7.94 -20.16 -10.01
N TYR A 298 -7.45 -19.99 -8.78
CA TYR A 298 -6.36 -19.07 -8.45
C TYR A 298 -5.05 -19.43 -9.17
N PHE A 299 -4.67 -20.70 -9.11
CA PHE A 299 -3.47 -21.19 -9.80
C PHE A 299 -3.65 -21.23 -11.32
N GLU A 300 -4.84 -21.59 -11.81
CA GLU A 300 -5.14 -21.57 -13.25
C GLU A 300 -5.14 -20.15 -13.82
N ALA A 301 -5.68 -19.17 -13.08
CA ALA A 301 -5.67 -17.76 -13.46
C ALA A 301 -4.23 -17.24 -13.58
N ALA A 302 -3.37 -17.51 -12.58
CA ALA A 302 -1.97 -17.10 -12.62
C ALA A 302 -1.20 -17.72 -13.81
N LEU A 303 -1.42 -19.00 -14.11
CA LEU A 303 -0.85 -19.67 -15.29
C LEU A 303 -1.34 -19.03 -16.60
N SER A 304 -2.62 -18.70 -16.68
CA SER A 304 -3.23 -18.05 -17.85
C SER A 304 -2.69 -16.64 -18.05
N LEU A 305 -2.55 -15.87 -16.97
CA LEU A 305 -2.00 -14.51 -16.98
C LEU A 305 -0.52 -14.52 -17.39
N ARG A 306 0.29 -15.46 -16.91
CA ARG A 306 1.69 -15.63 -17.35
C ARG A 306 1.76 -15.81 -18.86
N LYS A 307 0.97 -16.74 -19.39
CA LYS A 307 0.92 -17.03 -20.84
C LYS A 307 0.47 -15.81 -21.64
N LYS A 308 -0.46 -15.02 -21.11
CA LYS A 308 -0.96 -13.78 -21.73
C LYS A 308 0.08 -12.66 -21.71
N ALA A 309 0.83 -12.51 -20.62
CA ALA A 309 1.86 -11.48 -20.47
C ALA A 309 3.09 -11.76 -21.34
N ASN A 310 3.57 -13.01 -21.36
CA ASN A 310 4.72 -13.49 -22.13
C ASN A 310 5.89 -12.47 -22.16
N LEU A 311 6.37 -12.12 -20.96
CA LEU A 311 7.29 -11.01 -20.75
C LEU A 311 8.60 -11.16 -21.52
N LEU A 312 9.14 -12.38 -21.61
CA LEU A 312 10.37 -12.60 -22.36
C LEU A 312 10.15 -12.26 -23.84
N GLN A 313 9.06 -12.74 -24.46
CA GLN A 313 8.75 -12.41 -25.86
C GLN A 313 8.51 -10.92 -26.07
N ALA A 314 7.81 -10.25 -25.14
CA ALA A 314 7.59 -8.80 -25.21
C ALA A 314 8.91 -8.03 -25.23
N LEU A 315 9.85 -8.41 -24.36
CA LEU A 315 11.15 -7.77 -24.26
C LEU A 315 12.06 -8.09 -25.47
N THR A 316 12.16 -9.35 -25.88
CA THR A 316 13.04 -9.74 -27.00
C THR A 316 12.53 -9.19 -28.33
N SER A 317 11.21 -9.06 -28.52
CA SER A 317 10.63 -8.40 -29.71
C SER A 317 11.00 -6.92 -29.81
N ALA A 318 11.34 -6.28 -28.68
CA ALA A 318 11.85 -4.91 -28.62
C ALA A 318 13.39 -4.84 -28.61
N GLY A 319 14.09 -5.96 -28.82
CA GLY A 319 15.55 -6.03 -28.80
C GLY A 319 16.17 -6.04 -27.39
N ILE A 320 15.38 -6.32 -26.34
CA ILE A 320 15.85 -6.40 -24.96
C ILE A 320 16.13 -7.86 -24.59
N GLU A 321 17.37 -8.29 -24.82
CA GLU A 321 17.81 -9.67 -24.64
C GLU A 321 18.37 -9.91 -23.22
N PRO A 322 18.14 -11.10 -22.61
CA PRO A 322 18.85 -11.50 -21.40
C PRO A 322 20.28 -11.89 -21.76
N ASN A 323 21.15 -10.91 -22.00
CA ASN A 323 22.53 -11.10 -22.48
C ASN A 323 23.59 -10.50 -21.54
N GLY A 324 23.18 -9.88 -20.43
CA GLY A 324 24.05 -9.15 -19.49
C GLY A 324 24.31 -7.70 -19.91
N GLU A 325 23.64 -7.19 -20.95
CA GLU A 325 23.69 -5.76 -21.27
C GLU A 325 22.75 -4.96 -20.37
N SER A 326 23.04 -3.66 -20.24
CA SER A 326 22.21 -2.71 -19.53
C SER A 326 21.19 -2.06 -20.47
N TYR A 327 19.96 -1.95 -20.00
CA TYR A 327 18.84 -1.32 -20.70
C TYR A 327 18.23 -0.25 -19.81
N SER A 328 17.75 0.83 -20.42
CA SER A 328 17.06 1.88 -19.66
C SER A 328 15.74 1.35 -19.07
N LEU A 329 15.38 1.83 -17.88
CA LEU A 329 14.10 1.47 -17.27
C LEU A 329 12.91 1.85 -18.16
N SER A 330 13.00 2.98 -18.86
CA SER A 330 11.96 3.43 -19.79
C SER A 330 11.80 2.50 -20.99
N SER A 331 12.90 1.96 -21.55
CA SER A 331 12.80 0.97 -22.64
C SER A 331 12.15 -0.34 -22.20
N ILE A 332 12.45 -0.82 -20.99
CA ILE A 332 11.83 -2.04 -20.44
C ILE A 332 10.33 -1.81 -20.22
N LYS A 333 9.95 -0.71 -19.57
CA LYS A 333 8.54 -0.35 -19.35
C LYS A 333 7.79 -0.16 -20.67
N GLY A 334 8.41 0.53 -21.63
CA GLY A 334 7.85 0.78 -22.95
C GLY A 334 7.59 -0.51 -23.72
N ALA A 335 8.57 -1.42 -23.80
CA ALA A 335 8.44 -2.69 -24.49
C ALA A 335 7.29 -3.56 -23.94
N ILE A 336 7.18 -3.65 -22.62
CA ILE A 336 6.11 -4.40 -21.97
C ILE A 336 4.75 -3.71 -22.19
N LYS A 337 4.69 -2.38 -22.07
CA LYS A 337 3.47 -1.61 -22.31
C LYS A 337 2.98 -1.74 -23.75
N ASP A 338 3.87 -1.68 -24.72
CA ASP A 338 3.52 -1.80 -26.14
C ASP A 338 2.99 -3.21 -26.48
N ALA A 339 3.53 -4.24 -25.82
CA ALA A 339 3.11 -5.62 -26.03
C ALA A 339 1.78 -5.97 -25.31
N ILE A 340 1.60 -5.49 -24.07
CA ILE A 340 0.48 -5.90 -23.20
C ILE A 340 -0.65 -4.86 -23.18
N GLY A 341 -0.36 -3.61 -23.52
CA GLY A 341 -1.29 -2.48 -23.51
C GLY A 341 -1.37 -1.74 -22.16
N TYR A 342 -0.64 -2.19 -21.14
CA TYR A 342 -0.71 -1.67 -19.77
C TYR A 342 0.68 -1.38 -19.20
N THR A 343 0.78 -0.33 -18.39
CA THR A 343 2.07 0.12 -17.85
C THR A 343 2.51 -0.79 -16.70
N PRO A 344 3.65 -1.50 -16.78
CA PRO A 344 4.12 -2.31 -15.66
C PRO A 344 4.84 -1.47 -14.61
N PHE A 345 4.87 -2.00 -13.38
CA PHE A 345 5.91 -1.63 -12.42
C PHE A 345 7.06 -2.62 -12.50
N ILE A 346 8.27 -2.08 -12.34
CA ILE A 346 9.53 -2.83 -12.44
C ILE A 346 10.22 -2.73 -11.10
N GLU A 347 10.49 -3.88 -10.50
CA GLU A 347 11.28 -4.02 -9.29
C GLU A 347 12.69 -4.49 -9.66
N CYS A 348 13.68 -3.89 -9.02
CA CYS A 348 15.08 -4.22 -9.20
C CYS A 348 15.69 -4.70 -7.90
N ASN A 349 16.66 -5.61 -8.01
CA ASN A 349 17.57 -5.93 -6.93
C ASN A 349 19.01 -5.68 -7.38
N VAL A 350 19.97 -6.14 -6.57
CA VAL A 350 21.40 -5.93 -6.81
C VAL A 350 22.10 -7.30 -6.90
N ASP A 351 22.88 -7.49 -7.95
CA ASP A 351 23.68 -8.71 -8.12
C ASP A 351 24.88 -8.76 -7.15
N SER A 352 25.61 -9.87 -7.14
CA SER A 352 26.83 -10.03 -6.34
C SER A 352 27.97 -9.07 -6.69
N SER A 353 27.89 -8.37 -7.83
CA SER A 353 28.86 -7.36 -8.28
C SER A 353 28.44 -5.92 -7.95
N GLY A 354 27.22 -5.71 -7.41
CA GLY A 354 26.70 -4.39 -7.09
C GLY A 354 25.87 -3.75 -8.20
N ASN A 355 25.55 -4.46 -9.28
CA ASN A 355 24.77 -3.93 -10.40
C ASN A 355 23.27 -3.97 -10.12
N SER A 356 22.54 -2.90 -10.46
CA SER A 356 21.08 -2.90 -10.45
C SER A 356 20.55 -3.72 -11.63
N GLN A 357 19.66 -4.67 -11.37
CA GLN A 357 19.17 -5.61 -12.36
C GLN A 357 17.66 -5.85 -12.26
N LEU A 358 17.05 -6.26 -13.38
CA LEU A 358 15.60 -6.50 -13.47
C LEU A 358 15.22 -7.74 -12.65
N TYR A 359 14.53 -7.54 -11.54
CA TYR A 359 14.16 -8.63 -10.65
C TYR A 359 12.72 -9.10 -10.85
N GLN A 360 11.74 -8.21 -10.68
CA GLN A 360 10.32 -8.55 -10.83
C GLN A 360 9.57 -7.55 -11.69
N VAL A 361 8.51 -8.03 -12.32
CA VAL A 361 7.58 -7.26 -13.14
C VAL A 361 6.17 -7.43 -12.58
N TYR A 362 5.53 -6.30 -12.30
CA TYR A 362 4.19 -6.21 -11.75
C TYR A 362 3.23 -5.71 -12.83
N LEU A 363 2.16 -6.47 -13.04
CA LEU A 363 1.03 -6.09 -13.88
C LEU A 363 -0.24 -6.13 -13.03
N CYS A 364 -1.14 -5.17 -13.21
CA CYS A 364 -2.41 -5.21 -12.49
C CYS A 364 -3.46 -5.99 -13.25
N VAL A 365 -4.28 -6.74 -12.50
CA VAL A 365 -5.35 -7.58 -13.02
C VAL A 365 -6.64 -7.18 -12.32
N ASN A 366 -7.75 -7.17 -13.07
CA ASN A 366 -9.07 -6.91 -12.50
C ASN A 366 -9.41 -7.89 -11.36
N SER A 367 -10.36 -7.51 -10.50
CA SER A 367 -10.74 -8.35 -9.35
C SER A 367 -11.35 -9.71 -9.71
N SER A 368 -11.68 -9.96 -10.98
CA SER A 368 -12.06 -11.29 -11.48
C SER A 368 -10.86 -12.20 -11.81
N GLY A 369 -9.63 -11.69 -11.80
CA GLY A 369 -8.43 -12.46 -12.11
C GLY A 369 -8.24 -12.81 -13.59
N SER A 370 -8.95 -12.13 -14.50
CA SER A 370 -9.04 -12.53 -15.92
C SER A 370 -8.25 -11.65 -16.88
N ASP A 371 -8.20 -10.35 -16.62
CA ASP A 371 -7.70 -9.36 -17.58
C ASP A 371 -6.79 -8.33 -16.93
N PHE A 372 -5.73 -7.98 -17.65
CA PHE A 372 -4.87 -6.88 -17.28
C PHE A 372 -5.64 -5.56 -17.33
N ILE A 373 -5.33 -4.69 -16.38
CA ILE A 373 -5.86 -3.33 -16.25
C ILE A 373 -4.70 -2.38 -15.96
N GLU A 374 -4.92 -1.08 -16.11
CA GLU A 374 -3.97 -0.10 -15.57
C GLU A 374 -3.96 -0.20 -14.04
N CYS A 375 -2.78 -0.10 -13.46
CA CYS A 375 -2.62 -0.13 -12.02
C CYS A 375 -3.16 1.15 -11.38
N SER A 376 -4.07 1.02 -10.41
CA SER A 376 -4.58 2.14 -9.61
C SER A 376 -3.50 2.77 -8.74
N VAL A 377 -2.54 1.96 -8.30
CA VAL A 377 -1.39 2.31 -7.47
C VAL A 377 -0.23 1.41 -7.86
N PHE A 378 1.00 1.88 -7.70
CA PHE A 378 2.20 1.06 -7.90
C PHE A 378 2.93 0.83 -6.58
N PRO A 379 3.67 -0.28 -6.43
CA PRO A 379 4.52 -0.50 -5.27
C PRO A 379 5.60 0.58 -5.15
N ARG A 380 6.13 0.76 -3.94
CA ARG A 380 7.29 1.62 -3.71
C ARG A 380 8.56 0.81 -3.90
N GLY A 381 9.40 1.20 -4.85
CA GLY A 381 10.71 0.59 -5.09
C GLY A 381 11.58 1.50 -5.96
N LYS A 382 12.90 1.35 -5.86
CA LYS A 382 13.86 2.13 -6.63
C LYS A 382 14.67 1.21 -7.54
N CYS A 383 14.54 1.41 -8.84
CA CYS A 383 15.47 0.90 -9.84
C CYS A 383 16.51 1.98 -10.18
N GLY A 384 17.71 1.57 -10.59
CA GLY A 384 18.65 2.48 -11.25
C GLY A 384 18.10 3.02 -12.57
N SER A 385 18.71 4.08 -13.12
CA SER A 385 18.33 4.61 -14.44
C SER A 385 18.61 3.60 -15.57
N ASP A 386 19.67 2.82 -15.41
CA ASP A 386 20.09 1.73 -16.29
C ASP A 386 20.08 0.41 -15.51
N ILE A 387 19.49 -0.64 -16.10
CA ILE A 387 19.19 -1.92 -15.46
C ILE A 387 19.81 -3.05 -16.29
N GLU A 388 20.64 -3.89 -15.69
CA GLU A 388 21.21 -5.08 -16.35
C GLU A 388 20.16 -6.21 -16.48
N LYS A 389 20.15 -6.90 -17.63
CA LYS A 389 19.34 -8.11 -17.84
C LYS A 389 20.25 -9.32 -18.06
N GLN A 390 20.47 -10.10 -17.00
CA GLN A 390 21.51 -11.14 -17.00
C GLN A 390 21.21 -12.33 -17.94
N ALA A 391 22.26 -12.82 -18.60
CA ALA A 391 22.24 -14.06 -19.40
C ALA A 391 22.17 -15.34 -18.57
N SER A 392 21.39 -16.32 -19.04
CA SER A 392 21.48 -17.71 -18.58
C SER A 392 22.87 -18.28 -18.94
N LYS A 393 23.84 -18.17 -18.04
CA LYS A 393 25.18 -18.70 -18.26
C LYS A 393 25.16 -20.23 -18.41
N MET A 394 25.46 -20.67 -19.62
CA MET A 394 25.98 -22.02 -19.92
C MET A 394 27.43 -22.05 -19.44
N LYS A 395 27.74 -22.93 -18.47
CA LYS A 395 29.10 -23.06 -17.91
C LYS A 395 30.05 -23.53 -19.01
N LEU A 396 31.02 -22.69 -19.36
CA LEU A 396 32.25 -23.13 -20.02
C LEU A 396 33.44 -22.77 -19.14
N ASN A 397 34.07 -23.80 -18.59
CA ASN A 397 35.28 -23.69 -17.79
C ASN A 397 36.41 -23.11 -18.63
N PHE A 398 37.02 -22.01 -18.19
CA PHE A 398 38.45 -21.82 -18.40
C PHE A 398 39.11 -21.17 -17.19
N CYS A 399 40.27 -21.72 -16.88
CA CYS A 399 41.05 -21.59 -15.68
C CYS A 399 42.12 -20.51 -15.85
N ILE A 400 42.48 -19.86 -14.73
CA ILE A 400 43.78 -19.25 -14.41
C ILE A 400 44.07 -17.87 -15.03
N ILE A 401 44.48 -16.95 -14.13
CA ILE A 401 45.51 -15.87 -14.21
C ILE A 401 44.98 -14.75 -13.27
N SER A 402 45.19 -14.88 -11.96
CA SER A 402 46.37 -14.42 -11.19
C SER A 402 46.30 -12.95 -10.76
N LYS A 403 46.05 -12.78 -9.45
CA LYS A 403 46.68 -11.83 -8.52
C LYS A 403 47.38 -10.63 -9.17
N LEU A 404 46.73 -9.48 -9.18
CA LEU A 404 47.34 -8.16 -9.03
C LEU A 404 46.21 -7.13 -8.83
N LEU A 405 46.36 -6.26 -7.83
CA LEU A 405 45.42 -5.24 -7.31
C LEU A 405 44.65 -5.61 -6.03
N ILE A 406 45.40 -5.98 -5.00
CA ILE A 406 45.06 -5.67 -3.60
C ILE A 406 46.07 -4.61 -3.15
N LEU A 407 45.76 -3.32 -3.34
CA LEU A 407 46.21 -2.14 -2.56
C LEU A 407 45.92 -0.87 -3.36
N GLN A 408 44.78 -0.24 -3.09
CA GLN A 408 44.46 1.19 -3.24
C GLN A 408 42.98 1.37 -3.60
N CYS A 409 42.13 1.19 -2.59
CA CYS A 409 40.92 2.00 -2.36
C CYS A 409 40.49 1.72 -0.91
N LEU A 410 41.19 2.39 0.03
CA LEU A 410 40.56 2.79 1.29
C LEU A 410 39.69 4.01 0.97
N SER A 411 38.64 3.79 0.19
CA SER A 411 37.47 4.64 0.16
C SER A 411 36.47 3.90 1.04
N VAL A 412 36.15 4.51 2.18
CA VAL A 412 35.06 4.14 3.07
C VAL A 412 33.94 3.51 2.24
N ALA A 413 33.75 2.20 2.42
CA ALA A 413 32.51 1.58 2.00
C ALA A 413 31.43 2.34 2.77
N CYS A 414 30.75 3.26 2.09
CA CYS A 414 29.46 3.69 2.55
C CYS A 414 28.60 2.43 2.43
N LEU A 415 28.57 1.63 3.49
CA LEU A 415 27.45 0.75 3.74
C LEU A 415 26.25 1.70 3.68
N SER A 416 25.48 1.60 2.60
CA SER A 416 24.17 2.25 2.54
C SER A 416 23.40 1.66 3.69
N GLN A 417 23.25 2.40 4.78
CA GLN A 417 22.48 1.96 5.92
C GLN A 417 21.02 1.85 5.45
N ASP A 418 20.43 0.66 5.57
CA ASP A 418 19.09 0.38 5.03
C ASP A 418 17.98 1.19 5.74
N PHE A 419 18.30 1.82 6.89
CA PHE A 419 17.48 2.74 7.67
C PHE A 419 18.37 3.65 8.56
N ASP A 420 17.80 4.75 9.10
CA ASP A 420 18.57 5.78 9.81
C ASP A 420 18.53 5.67 11.35
N PHE A 421 17.42 5.17 11.90
CA PHE A 421 17.22 4.95 13.34
C PHE A 421 16.05 3.99 13.60
N PHE A 422 15.86 3.53 14.84
CA PHE A 422 14.64 2.83 15.22
C PHE A 422 13.71 3.69 16.06
N TYR A 423 12.40 3.54 15.86
CA TYR A 423 11.45 3.78 16.94
C TYR A 423 11.32 2.55 17.82
N PHE A 424 11.69 2.66 19.09
CA PHE A 424 11.28 1.72 20.12
C PHE A 424 9.94 2.15 20.69
N VAL A 425 8.90 1.36 20.42
CA VAL A 425 7.50 1.70 20.70
C VAL A 425 6.99 0.82 21.82
N GLN A 426 6.51 1.47 22.88
CA GLN A 426 5.83 0.82 23.99
C GLN A 426 4.37 1.24 24.05
N GLN A 427 3.48 0.30 24.36
CA GLN A 427 2.04 0.52 24.46
C GLN A 427 1.52 0.33 25.90
N TRP A 428 0.54 1.14 26.28
CA TRP A 428 -0.18 0.99 27.53
C TRP A 428 -1.38 0.04 27.35
N PRO A 429 -1.42 -1.11 28.05
CA PRO A 429 -2.47 -2.11 27.87
C PRO A 429 -3.87 -1.61 28.29
N GLY A 430 -3.98 -0.71 29.26
CA GLY A 430 -5.26 -0.08 29.64
C GLY A 430 -5.89 0.68 28.47
N ALA A 431 -5.10 1.50 27.78
CA ALA A 431 -5.58 2.26 26.63
C ALA A 431 -5.86 1.39 25.39
N TYR A 432 -5.20 0.23 25.24
CA TYR A 432 -5.55 -0.74 24.20
C TYR A 432 -6.91 -1.37 24.46
N CYS A 433 -7.15 -1.79 25.71
CA CYS A 433 -8.32 -2.58 26.10
C CYS A 433 -9.58 -1.75 26.42
N ASP A 434 -9.48 -0.44 26.61
CA ASP A 434 -10.63 0.44 26.90
C ASP A 434 -11.16 1.18 25.64
N THR A 435 -10.89 0.65 24.46
CA THR A 435 -11.49 1.16 23.21
C THR A 435 -12.81 0.45 22.90
N ARG A 436 -13.50 0.84 21.82
CA ARG A 436 -14.65 0.08 21.30
C ARG A 436 -14.27 -1.23 20.63
N GLN A 437 -12.97 -1.47 20.39
CA GLN A 437 -12.48 -2.71 19.81
C GLN A 437 -12.34 -3.77 20.90
N SER A 438 -12.48 -5.04 20.52
CA SER A 438 -12.29 -6.14 21.46
C SER A 438 -10.81 -6.30 21.83
N CYS A 439 -10.55 -6.46 23.12
CA CYS A 439 -9.25 -6.86 23.67
C CYS A 439 -9.37 -8.23 24.32
N CYS A 440 -8.34 -9.06 24.15
CA CYS A 440 -8.24 -10.38 24.74
C CYS A 440 -6.89 -10.52 25.44
N TYR A 441 -6.88 -10.95 26.70
CA TYR A 441 -5.63 -11.25 27.37
C TYR A 441 -4.94 -12.46 26.74
N PRO A 442 -3.59 -12.52 26.77
CA PRO A 442 -2.84 -13.71 26.37
C PRO A 442 -3.32 -14.96 27.10
N LYS A 443 -2.99 -16.13 26.55
CA LYS A 443 -3.26 -17.42 27.21
C LYS A 443 -2.56 -17.57 28.57
N THR A 444 -1.50 -16.80 28.81
CA THR A 444 -0.78 -16.73 30.09
C THR A 444 -1.52 -15.90 31.16
N GLY A 445 -2.63 -15.25 30.80
CA GLY A 445 -3.48 -14.47 31.72
C GLY A 445 -3.36 -12.96 31.50
N LYS A 446 -3.97 -12.19 32.41
CA LYS A 446 -3.92 -10.72 32.37
C LYS A 446 -2.46 -10.25 32.52
N PRO A 447 -1.92 -9.46 31.57
CA PRO A 447 -0.58 -8.89 31.69
C PRO A 447 -0.43 -7.98 32.92
N SER A 448 0.81 -7.68 33.31
CA SER A 448 1.05 -6.66 34.33
C SER A 448 0.54 -5.29 33.88
N ALA A 449 0.08 -4.48 34.83
CA ALA A 449 -0.21 -3.06 34.62
C ALA A 449 1.08 -2.25 34.48
N ASP A 450 1.81 -2.51 33.40
CA ASP A 450 3.03 -1.82 32.96
C ASP A 450 2.96 -1.62 31.44
N PHE A 451 3.76 -0.70 30.91
CA PHE A 451 3.95 -0.58 29.47
C PHE A 451 4.50 -1.90 28.92
N SER A 452 3.96 -2.33 27.80
CA SER A 452 4.42 -3.48 27.04
C SER A 452 5.10 -3.03 25.76
N ILE A 453 5.99 -3.86 25.22
CA ILE A 453 6.57 -3.62 23.90
C ILE A 453 5.46 -3.72 22.85
N HIS A 454 5.46 -2.79 21.91
CA HIS A 454 4.76 -2.94 20.62
C HIS A 454 5.76 -3.41 19.56
N GLY A 455 6.88 -2.70 19.40
CA GLY A 455 7.94 -3.12 18.49
C GLY A 455 9.15 -2.19 18.43
N LEU A 456 10.11 -2.58 17.58
CA LEU A 456 11.34 -1.85 17.30
C LEU A 456 11.42 -1.61 15.80
N TRP A 457 11.11 -0.41 15.34
CA TRP A 457 10.79 -0.16 13.93
C TRP A 457 11.87 0.67 13.24
N PRO A 458 12.61 0.11 12.27
CA PRO A 458 13.49 0.87 11.38
C PRO A 458 12.76 2.06 10.76
N ASN A 459 13.40 3.22 10.70
CA ASN A 459 12.81 4.46 10.20
C ASN A 459 13.86 5.33 9.50
N TYR A 460 13.41 6.17 8.57
CA TYR A 460 14.25 7.17 7.91
C TYR A 460 14.05 8.56 8.54
N ASN A 461 15.06 9.41 8.39
CA ASN A 461 15.07 10.79 8.90
C ASN A 461 14.00 11.69 8.27
N ASP A 462 13.52 11.34 7.07
CA ASP A 462 12.45 12.07 6.38
C ASP A 462 11.03 11.71 6.89
N GLY A 463 10.93 10.77 7.83
CA GLY A 463 9.68 10.30 8.41
C GLY A 463 9.02 9.15 7.67
N SER A 464 9.56 8.71 6.52
CA SER A 464 9.20 7.43 5.92
C SER A 464 9.90 6.28 6.65
N TRP A 465 9.49 5.04 6.37
CA TRP A 465 10.09 3.84 6.97
C TRP A 465 10.08 2.67 5.98
N PRO A 466 11.08 1.78 6.07
CA PRO A 466 11.07 0.53 5.34
C PRO A 466 10.13 -0.49 6.01
N SER A 467 9.56 -1.40 5.23
CA SER A 467 8.72 -2.48 5.75
C SER A 467 8.77 -3.69 4.83
N ASN A 468 8.65 -4.90 5.41
CA ASN A 468 8.60 -6.17 4.67
C ASN A 468 9.82 -6.39 3.77
N CYS A 469 11.01 -6.08 4.29
CA CYS A 469 12.25 -5.96 3.49
C CYS A 469 12.84 -7.29 3.03
N ASP A 470 12.51 -8.38 3.73
CA ASP A 470 12.93 -9.72 3.32
C ASP A 470 11.77 -10.71 3.43
N PRO A 471 10.98 -10.89 2.35
CA PRO A 471 9.90 -11.87 2.30
C PRO A 471 10.36 -13.31 2.53
N ASP A 472 11.65 -13.61 2.29
CA ASP A 472 12.23 -14.94 2.47
C ASP A 472 12.69 -15.17 3.94
N SER A 473 12.84 -14.12 4.73
CA SER A 473 13.25 -14.20 6.15
C SER A 473 12.03 -14.42 7.04
N VAL A 474 11.42 -15.60 6.89
CA VAL A 474 10.25 -16.02 7.66
C VAL A 474 10.63 -16.17 9.13
N PHE A 475 9.73 -15.74 10.02
CA PHE A 475 9.90 -15.87 11.46
C PHE A 475 10.12 -17.33 11.88
N ASP A 476 11.28 -17.61 12.46
CA ASP A 476 11.65 -18.92 12.98
C ASP A 476 11.57 -18.94 14.51
N LYS A 477 10.50 -19.53 15.03
CA LYS A 477 10.29 -19.69 16.47
C LYS A 477 11.47 -20.37 17.19
N SER A 478 12.22 -21.24 16.53
CA SER A 478 13.30 -21.99 17.17
C SER A 478 14.45 -21.08 17.63
N GLN A 479 14.71 -20.00 16.89
CA GLN A 479 15.78 -19.03 17.16
C GLN A 479 15.51 -18.21 18.43
N ILE A 480 14.24 -18.01 18.80
CA ILE A 480 13.86 -17.21 19.98
C ILE A 480 13.41 -18.07 21.16
N SER A 481 13.62 -19.39 21.11
CA SER A 481 13.05 -20.33 22.09
C SER A 481 13.41 -19.98 23.55
N GLU A 482 14.62 -19.45 23.79
CA GLU A 482 15.07 -19.00 25.10
C GLU A 482 14.45 -17.66 25.55
N LEU A 483 13.94 -16.86 24.61
CA LEU A 483 13.37 -15.54 24.84
C LEU A 483 11.85 -15.58 25.11
N ILE A 484 11.16 -16.66 24.70
CA ILE A 484 9.69 -16.76 24.72
C ILE A 484 9.08 -16.33 26.07
N SER A 485 9.60 -16.81 27.20
CA SER A 485 9.07 -16.47 28.53
C SER A 485 9.15 -14.97 28.82
N SER A 486 10.24 -14.32 28.42
CA SER A 486 10.39 -12.86 28.54
C SER A 486 9.45 -12.12 27.59
N MET A 487 9.27 -12.62 26.37
CA MET A 487 8.39 -12.03 25.38
C MET A 487 6.90 -12.16 25.76
N GLU A 488 6.46 -13.29 26.31
CA GLU A 488 5.08 -13.47 26.80
C GLU A 488 4.74 -12.44 27.90
N LYS A 489 5.74 -12.04 28.69
CA LYS A 489 5.58 -11.07 29.78
C LYS A 489 5.70 -9.62 29.31
N GLU A 490 6.74 -9.30 28.56
CA GLU A 490 7.11 -7.91 28.23
C GLU A 490 6.57 -7.46 26.86
N TRP A 491 6.19 -8.40 25.98
CA TRP A 491 5.65 -8.17 24.64
C TRP A 491 4.34 -8.96 24.36
N PRO A 492 3.33 -8.91 25.25
CA PRO A 492 2.07 -9.64 25.09
C PRO A 492 1.25 -9.16 23.88
N SER A 493 0.55 -10.09 23.23
CA SER A 493 -0.52 -9.76 22.28
C SER A 493 -1.84 -9.56 23.03
N LEU A 494 -2.49 -8.42 22.79
CA LEU A 494 -3.81 -8.09 23.36
C LEU A 494 -4.96 -8.30 22.35
N SER A 495 -4.65 -8.82 21.16
CA SER A 495 -5.62 -9.03 20.08
C SER A 495 -6.50 -10.25 20.35
N CYS A 496 -7.73 -10.21 19.84
CA CYS A 496 -8.66 -11.33 19.93
C CYS A 496 -8.58 -12.27 18.71
N PRO A 497 -8.74 -13.59 18.90
CA PRO A 497 -8.89 -14.29 20.19
C PRO A 497 -7.57 -14.39 20.97
N SER A 498 -7.65 -14.70 22.27
CA SER A 498 -6.48 -14.92 23.14
C SER A 498 -5.42 -15.83 22.51
N SER A 499 -4.20 -15.33 22.40
CA SER A 499 -3.07 -16.01 21.74
C SER A 499 -1.87 -16.19 22.67
N ASN A 500 -0.82 -16.84 22.16
CA ASN A 500 0.49 -16.97 22.83
C ASN A 500 1.53 -15.99 22.27
N GLY A 501 1.10 -14.91 21.62
CA GLY A 501 2.00 -13.89 21.07
C GLY A 501 2.71 -14.25 19.76
N MET A 502 2.81 -15.53 19.36
CA MET A 502 3.56 -15.96 18.17
C MET A 502 3.20 -15.20 16.89
N ARG A 503 1.90 -15.03 16.62
CA ARG A 503 1.43 -14.28 15.44
C ARG A 503 1.86 -12.81 15.49
N PHE A 504 1.85 -12.22 16.67
CA PHE A 504 2.26 -10.83 16.84
C PHE A 504 3.77 -10.69 16.63
N TRP A 505 4.58 -11.58 17.21
CA TRP A 505 6.03 -11.53 17.03
C TRP A 505 6.47 -11.86 15.61
N SER A 506 5.81 -12.80 14.94
CA SER A 506 6.01 -13.05 13.50
C SER A 506 5.68 -11.81 12.67
N HIS A 507 4.57 -11.11 12.96
CA HIS A 507 4.25 -9.85 12.29
C HIS A 507 5.33 -8.77 12.48
N GLU A 508 5.77 -8.56 13.72
CA GLU A 508 6.79 -7.56 14.05
C GLU A 508 8.14 -7.90 13.41
N TRP A 509 8.52 -9.18 13.37
CA TRP A 509 9.71 -9.61 12.64
C TRP A 509 9.57 -9.38 11.14
N GLU A 510 8.55 -9.98 10.51
CA GLU A 510 8.41 -9.98 9.04
C GLU A 510 8.22 -8.58 8.48
N LYS A 511 7.51 -7.71 9.19
CA LYS A 511 7.25 -6.33 8.75
C LYS A 511 8.39 -5.38 9.10
N HIS A 512 8.99 -5.49 10.29
CA HIS A 512 9.96 -4.50 10.79
C HIS A 512 11.35 -5.09 11.00
N GLY A 513 11.47 -6.24 11.67
CA GLY A 513 12.75 -6.88 11.94
C GLY A 513 13.54 -7.26 10.68
N THR A 514 12.87 -7.69 9.61
CA THR A 514 13.51 -8.00 8.32
C THR A 514 14.21 -6.80 7.70
N CYS A 515 13.76 -5.58 8.01
CA CYS A 515 14.38 -4.33 7.55
C CYS A 515 15.62 -3.92 8.35
N ALA A 516 15.92 -4.65 9.43
CA ALA A 516 17.09 -4.43 10.27
C ALA A 516 18.16 -5.53 10.10
N GLN A 517 17.99 -6.47 9.18
CA GLN A 517 18.87 -7.64 9.03
C GLN A 517 20.33 -7.30 8.68
N SER A 518 20.60 -6.09 8.20
CA SER A 518 21.97 -5.59 8.03
C SER A 518 22.70 -5.40 9.37
N GLU A 519 21.96 -5.23 10.47
CA GLU A 519 22.48 -4.91 11.80
C GLU A 519 22.11 -5.95 12.86
N LEU A 520 20.90 -6.52 12.78
CA LEU A 520 20.32 -7.44 13.77
C LEU A 520 19.65 -8.62 13.08
N ASP A 521 20.13 -9.83 13.34
CA ASP A 521 19.38 -11.04 12.99
C ASP A 521 18.10 -11.20 13.83
N GLN A 522 17.32 -12.25 13.60
CA GLN A 522 16.05 -12.45 14.31
C GLN A 522 16.24 -12.53 15.83
N THR A 523 17.24 -13.28 16.29
CA THR A 523 17.51 -13.44 17.72
C THR A 523 17.94 -12.10 18.30
N GLU A 524 18.88 -11.42 17.64
CA GLU A 524 19.42 -10.14 18.05
C GLU A 524 18.35 -9.04 18.10
N TYR A 525 17.42 -9.00 17.14
CA TYR A 525 16.30 -8.06 17.11
C TYR A 525 15.41 -8.19 18.35
N PHE A 526 14.98 -9.42 18.68
CA PHE A 526 14.14 -9.64 19.86
C PHE A 526 14.91 -9.43 21.17
N GLU A 527 16.18 -9.84 21.23
CA GLU A 527 17.03 -9.57 22.39
C GLU A 527 17.26 -8.07 22.62
N ALA A 528 17.59 -7.32 21.57
CA ALA A 528 17.81 -5.88 21.62
C ALA A 528 16.54 -5.19 22.14
N THR A 529 15.38 -5.54 21.59
CA THR A 529 14.09 -4.99 22.03
C THR A 529 13.79 -5.28 23.50
N LEU A 530 14.05 -6.50 23.98
CA LEU A 530 13.92 -6.85 25.40
C LEU A 530 14.94 -6.11 26.30
N LYS A 531 16.18 -5.92 25.82
CA LYS A 531 17.21 -5.14 26.52
C LYS A 531 16.79 -3.66 26.63
N LEU A 532 16.23 -3.07 25.58
CA LEU A 532 15.68 -1.71 25.58
C LEU A 532 14.52 -1.57 26.57
N LYS A 533 13.57 -2.52 26.58
CA LYS A 533 12.48 -2.55 27.58
C LYS A 533 12.99 -2.63 29.01
N LYS A 534 14.06 -3.39 29.24
CA LYS A 534 14.71 -3.46 30.56
C LYS A 534 15.45 -2.17 30.93
N LYS A 535 16.09 -1.51 29.96
CA LYS A 535 16.77 -0.21 30.15
C LYS A 535 15.76 0.90 30.48
N LEU A 536 14.55 0.87 29.88
CA LEU A 536 13.54 1.91 30.00
C LEU A 536 12.26 1.42 30.70
N ASN A 537 12.14 1.72 31.99
CA ASN A 537 10.90 1.51 32.75
C ASN A 537 10.04 2.78 32.73
N LEU A 538 9.18 2.91 31.70
CA LEU A 538 8.31 4.08 31.51
C LEU A 538 7.38 4.33 32.68
N LEU A 539 6.75 3.28 33.22
CA LEU A 539 5.83 3.44 34.34
C LEU A 539 6.53 4.01 35.58
N LYS A 540 7.75 3.55 35.89
CA LYS A 540 8.55 4.10 36.99
C LYS A 540 8.92 5.55 36.74
N VAL A 541 9.29 5.90 35.51
CA VAL A 541 9.62 7.29 35.14
C VAL A 541 8.41 8.21 35.36
N LEU A 542 7.23 7.82 34.89
CA LEU A 542 5.99 8.57 35.07
C LEU A 542 5.57 8.65 36.55
N ASN A 543 5.62 7.53 37.28
CA ASN A 543 5.27 7.49 38.71
C ASN A 543 6.17 8.40 39.56
N ASN A 544 7.47 8.49 39.25
CA ASN A 544 8.40 9.39 39.93
C ASN A 544 8.03 10.88 39.74
N ALA A 545 7.36 11.21 38.64
CA ALA A 545 6.81 12.53 38.36
C ALA A 545 5.37 12.72 38.87
N GLY A 546 4.82 11.74 39.59
CA GLY A 546 3.44 11.78 40.10
C GLY A 546 2.38 11.50 39.04
N ILE A 547 2.74 10.98 37.86
CA ILE A 547 1.83 10.61 36.79
C ILE A 547 1.54 9.12 36.90
N GLN A 548 0.33 8.75 37.31
CA GLN A 548 -0.05 7.36 37.63
C GLN A 548 -1.19 6.88 36.72
N PRO A 549 -1.29 5.57 36.44
CA PRO A 549 -2.43 5.01 35.72
C PRO A 549 -3.64 4.91 36.66
N ASP A 550 -4.30 6.04 36.92
CA ASP A 550 -5.35 6.20 37.92
C ASP A 550 -6.68 6.72 37.35
N ASP A 551 -6.82 6.73 36.02
CA ASP A 551 -7.92 7.31 35.24
C ASP A 551 -7.97 8.84 35.25
N GLU A 552 -7.01 9.52 35.89
CA GLU A 552 -6.90 10.98 35.88
C GLU A 552 -6.31 11.50 34.55
N PHE A 553 -6.48 12.80 34.35
CA PHE A 553 -5.97 13.51 33.18
C PHE A 553 -4.72 14.29 33.51
N TYR A 554 -3.72 14.16 32.65
CA TYR A 554 -2.45 14.86 32.73
C TYR A 554 -2.26 15.69 31.47
N THR A 555 -1.58 16.83 31.59
CA THR A 555 -1.24 17.59 30.38
C THR A 555 -0.27 16.79 29.51
N LEU A 556 -0.44 16.87 28.18
CA LEU A 556 0.51 16.24 27.26
C LEU A 556 1.97 16.67 27.55
N ASN A 557 2.17 17.96 27.83
CA ASN A 557 3.49 18.51 28.16
C ASN A 557 4.05 17.94 29.48
N SER A 558 3.24 17.69 30.51
CA SER A 558 3.74 17.07 31.75
C SER A 558 4.23 15.64 31.50
N ILE A 559 3.54 14.87 30.65
CA ILE A 559 3.96 13.51 30.27
C ILE A 559 5.29 13.57 29.50
N ILE A 560 5.38 14.44 28.48
CA ILE A 560 6.60 14.62 27.67
C ILE A 560 7.78 15.03 28.55
N ASN A 561 7.58 16.04 29.43
CA ASN A 561 8.63 16.54 30.31
C ASN A 561 9.09 15.48 31.33
N ALA A 562 8.16 14.75 31.94
CA ALA A 562 8.50 13.69 32.89
C ALA A 562 9.40 12.61 32.25
N ILE A 563 9.05 12.17 31.04
CA ILE A 563 9.85 11.18 30.32
C ILE A 563 11.19 11.77 29.88
N LYS A 564 11.21 13.02 29.39
CA LYS A 564 12.44 13.70 29.00
C LYS A 564 13.41 13.89 30.17
N GLU A 565 12.92 14.31 31.32
CA GLU A 565 13.73 14.45 32.54
C GLU A 565 14.21 13.09 33.06
N GLY A 566 13.37 12.05 32.97
CA GLY A 566 13.73 10.70 33.43
C GLY A 566 14.67 9.93 32.50
N THR A 567 14.73 10.28 31.21
CA THR A 567 15.49 9.53 30.19
C THR A 567 16.60 10.34 29.52
N GLY A 568 16.51 11.67 29.54
CA GLY A 568 17.37 12.58 28.79
C GLY A 568 16.93 12.83 27.34
N PHE A 569 15.89 12.14 26.84
CA PHE A 569 15.47 12.20 25.44
C PHE A 569 14.00 12.60 25.31
N THR A 570 13.67 13.37 24.26
CA THR A 570 12.29 13.81 24.04
C THR A 570 11.45 12.66 23.45
N PRO A 571 10.37 12.19 24.11
CA PRO A 571 9.54 11.12 23.56
C PRO A 571 8.56 11.62 22.50
N GLY A 572 8.14 10.70 21.62
CA GLY A 572 6.89 10.83 20.87
C GLY A 572 5.75 10.23 21.68
N ILE A 573 4.59 10.89 21.73
CA ILE A 573 3.42 10.41 22.45
C ILE A 573 2.27 10.22 21.47
N GLU A 574 1.71 9.02 21.43
CA GLU A 574 0.51 8.71 20.67
C GLU A 574 -0.67 8.46 21.62
N CYS A 575 -1.82 9.02 21.26
CA CYS A 575 -3.06 8.84 21.98
C CYS A 575 -4.12 8.20 21.09
N ASN A 576 -4.91 7.31 21.66
CA ASN A 576 -6.14 6.83 21.04
C ASN A 576 -7.35 7.45 21.76
N ARG A 577 -8.54 6.84 21.59
CA ARG A 577 -9.78 7.26 22.21
C ARG A 577 -10.41 6.08 22.94
N ASP A 578 -10.79 6.30 24.19
CA ASP A 578 -11.54 5.30 24.96
C ASP A 578 -12.99 5.17 24.42
N SER A 579 -13.78 4.30 25.05
CA SER A 579 -15.20 4.12 24.73
C SER A 579 -16.06 5.39 24.89
N ALA A 580 -15.64 6.31 25.78
CA ALA A 580 -16.23 7.61 26.06
C ALA A 580 -15.68 8.77 25.20
N HIS A 581 -14.75 8.48 24.28
CA HIS A 581 -14.03 9.45 23.45
C HIS A 581 -13.06 10.40 24.17
N ASN A 582 -12.56 10.02 25.35
CA ASN A 582 -11.46 10.72 26.00
C ASN A 582 -10.14 10.43 25.28
N SER A 583 -9.26 11.44 25.18
CA SER A 583 -7.88 11.24 24.72
C SER A 583 -7.10 10.53 25.80
N GLN A 584 -6.54 9.36 25.52
CA GLN A 584 -5.80 8.57 26.51
C GLN A 584 -4.40 8.17 26.02
N LEU A 585 -3.45 8.07 26.95
CA LEU A 585 -2.05 7.74 26.68
C LEU A 585 -1.96 6.30 26.16
N TYR A 586 -1.68 6.15 24.87
CA TYR A 586 -1.70 4.85 24.22
C TYR A 586 -0.30 4.30 23.97
N GLN A 587 0.54 5.03 23.24
CA GLN A 587 1.91 4.59 22.95
C GLN A 587 2.94 5.69 23.21
N VAL A 588 4.13 5.25 23.56
CA VAL A 588 5.31 6.10 23.76
C VAL A 588 6.41 5.63 22.83
N TYR A 589 6.97 6.56 22.09
CA TYR A 589 8.01 6.36 21.08
C TYR A 589 9.31 6.95 21.60
N MET A 590 10.37 6.13 21.62
CA MET A 590 11.74 6.56 21.89
C MET A 590 12.62 6.18 20.70
N CYS A 591 13.58 7.03 20.33
CA CYS A 591 14.47 6.69 19.24
C CYS A 591 15.71 5.95 19.73
N VAL A 592 16.16 4.98 18.94
CA VAL A 592 17.32 4.14 19.22
C VAL A 592 18.25 4.19 18.00
N ASP A 593 19.55 4.18 18.23
CA ASP A 593 20.53 4.10 17.15
C ASP A 593 20.40 2.78 16.35
N THR A 594 20.99 2.73 15.17
CA THR A 594 20.87 1.61 14.21
C THR A 594 21.44 0.28 14.71
N SER A 595 22.29 0.27 15.74
CA SER A 595 22.73 -0.98 16.39
C SER A 595 21.69 -1.55 17.36
N GLY A 596 20.56 -0.87 17.55
CA GLY A 596 19.49 -1.29 18.46
C GLY A 596 19.88 -1.24 19.94
N SER A 597 20.96 -0.52 20.28
CA SER A 597 21.57 -0.58 21.61
C SER A 597 21.23 0.62 22.50
N ASP A 598 21.39 1.85 22.02
CA ASP A 598 21.31 3.05 22.84
C ASP A 598 20.25 4.03 22.35
N PHE A 599 19.62 4.71 23.31
CA PHE A 599 18.64 5.75 23.02
C PHE A 599 19.34 6.99 22.45
N ILE A 600 18.70 7.62 21.47
CA ILE A 600 19.15 8.85 20.83
C ILE A 600 18.02 9.88 20.80
N GLU A 601 18.35 11.15 20.57
CA GLU A 601 17.31 12.14 20.27
C GLU A 601 16.68 11.80 18.93
N CYS A 602 15.35 11.85 18.89
CA CYS A 602 14.60 11.50 17.71
C CYS A 602 14.87 12.52 16.58
N PRO A 603 15.34 12.07 15.40
CA PRO A 603 15.50 12.96 14.24
C PRO A 603 14.17 13.58 13.80
N LEU A 604 13.09 12.80 13.95
CA LEU A 604 11.71 13.22 13.75
C LEU A 604 10.85 12.58 14.84
N LEU A 605 9.84 13.28 15.33
CA LEU A 605 8.84 12.73 16.26
C LEU A 605 7.54 12.40 15.51
N PRO A 606 6.86 11.29 15.85
CA PRO A 606 5.60 10.93 15.21
C PRO A 606 4.50 11.92 15.60
N LYS A 607 3.57 12.19 14.68
CA LYS A 607 2.40 13.05 14.95
C LYS A 607 1.35 12.29 15.76
N GLY A 608 1.43 12.41 17.08
CA GLY A 608 0.43 11.87 17.99
C GLY A 608 -0.91 12.60 17.92
N LYS A 609 -2.03 11.85 17.87
CA LYS A 609 -3.40 12.40 17.92
C LYS A 609 -3.86 12.70 19.36
N CYS A 610 -3.01 13.37 20.13
CA CYS A 610 -3.27 13.70 21.53
C CYS A 610 -4.05 15.01 21.68
N GLY A 611 -4.97 15.04 22.65
CA GLY A 611 -5.50 16.29 23.20
C GLY A 611 -4.50 16.96 24.14
N GLU A 612 -4.80 18.18 24.58
CA GLU A 612 -3.99 18.88 25.59
C GLU A 612 -3.99 18.16 26.94
N GLN A 613 -5.13 17.55 27.28
CA GLN A 613 -5.33 16.68 28.43
C GLN A 613 -5.41 15.24 27.94
N VAL A 614 -4.60 14.37 28.56
CA VAL A 614 -4.47 12.97 28.20
C VAL A 614 -4.74 12.15 29.45
N GLN A 615 -5.72 11.27 29.38
CA GLN A 615 -6.05 10.32 30.43
C GLN A 615 -4.96 9.26 30.54
N PHE A 616 -4.58 8.86 31.75
CA PHE A 616 -3.78 7.67 31.99
C PHE A 616 -4.65 6.58 32.63
N PRO A 617 -5.30 5.71 31.81
CA PRO A 617 -6.32 4.80 32.31
C PRO A 617 -5.71 3.68 33.16
N LYS A 618 -6.47 3.17 34.13
CA LYS A 618 -6.13 1.95 34.87
C LYS A 618 -6.08 0.74 33.91
N PHE A 619 -5.36 -0.31 34.30
CA PHE A 619 -5.37 -1.59 33.59
C PHE A 619 -5.82 -2.76 34.46
#